data_AF-A0A0R1UG89-F1
#
_entry.id   AF-A0A0R1UG89-F1
#
_cell.length_a   1.000
_cell.length_b   1.000
_cell.length_c   1.000
_cell.angle_alpha   90.00
_cell.angle_beta   90.00
_cell.angle_gamma   90.00
#
_symmetry.space_group_name_H-M   'P 1'
#
loop_
_entity.id
_entity.type
_entity.pdbx_description
1 polymer ?
#
loop_
_entity_poly.entity_id
_entity_poly.type
_entity_poly.pdbx_seq_one_letter_code
_entity_poly.pdbx_strand_id
1 'polypeptide(L)'
;MDTFEGNASKDQEEEVDRLRAYFTRNWAYVTSPKQRGYEITNIGSIESSHRAYTYRMKKQGKAWTLKGAKAMLSLIEARKNDQLEEALENSLKQLTKVPELSEEAASMVTIKVRDFLKVTPPRSSQGAVNGSIPLDAPTSSPMGRMIKAFSH
;
A
#
# COMPACT_ATOMS: atom_id res chain seq x y z
N MET A 1 7.02 53.43 8.94
CA MET A 1 6.49 52.05 8.92
C MET A 1 7.44 51.29 8.01
N ASP A 2 8.48 50.73 8.62
CA ASP A 2 9.63 50.19 7.91
C ASP A 2 9.31 48.74 7.51
N THR A 3 9.22 48.48 6.21
CA THR A 3 8.70 47.23 5.68
C THR A 3 9.76 46.14 5.84
N PHE A 4 9.43 45.08 6.59
CA PHE A 4 10.25 43.87 6.78
C PHE A 4 10.62 43.14 5.47
N GLU A 5 10.10 43.62 4.34
CA GLU A 5 10.42 43.17 2.98
C GLU A 5 11.82 43.61 2.52
N GLY A 6 12.47 44.59 3.17
CA GLY A 6 13.78 45.10 2.73
C GLY A 6 15.00 44.25 3.08
N ASN A 7 14.85 43.12 3.78
CA ASN A 7 15.98 42.31 4.27
C ASN A 7 15.94 40.84 3.79
N ALA A 8 15.12 40.54 2.78
CA ALA A 8 14.99 39.21 2.21
C ALA A 8 15.99 39.02 1.05
N SER A 9 16.62 37.85 0.95
CA SER A 9 17.33 37.47 -0.28
C SER A 9 16.34 37.39 -1.45
N LYS A 10 16.77 37.66 -2.69
CA LYS A 10 15.91 37.56 -3.89
C LYS A 10 15.14 36.24 -3.96
N ASP A 11 15.77 35.14 -3.55
CA ASP A 11 15.13 33.81 -3.52
C ASP A 11 13.94 33.75 -2.55
N GLN A 12 14.01 34.46 -1.42
CA GLN A 12 12.95 34.51 -0.42
C GLN A 12 11.79 35.39 -0.91
N GLU A 13 12.07 36.46 -1.64
CA GLU A 13 11.05 37.30 -2.27
C GLU A 13 10.22 36.48 -3.27
N GLU A 14 10.89 35.69 -4.12
CA GLU A 14 10.20 34.81 -5.06
C GLU A 14 9.35 33.73 -4.36
N GLU A 15 9.82 33.18 -3.25
CA GLU A 15 9.03 32.22 -2.46
C GLU A 15 7.77 32.86 -1.87
N VAL A 16 7.88 34.09 -1.36
CA VAL A 16 6.75 34.85 -0.82
C VAL A 16 5.74 35.16 -1.93
N ASP A 17 6.21 35.54 -3.11
CA ASP A 17 5.33 35.82 -4.26
C ASP A 17 4.61 34.56 -4.74
N ARG A 18 5.30 33.42 -4.81
CA ARG A 18 4.67 32.12 -5.09
C ARG A 18 3.61 31.77 -4.06
N LEU A 19 3.89 32.00 -2.77
CA LEU A 19 2.96 31.74 -1.68
C LEU A 19 1.72 32.66 -1.75
N ARG A 20 1.93 33.96 -2.02
CA ARG A 20 0.84 34.94 -2.22
C ARG A 20 -0.07 34.52 -3.38
N ALA A 21 0.50 34.19 -4.54
CA ALA A 21 -0.26 33.74 -5.70
C ALA A 21 -1.07 32.46 -5.40
N TYR A 22 -0.49 31.53 -4.63
CA TYR A 22 -1.19 30.33 -4.18
C TYR A 22 -2.38 30.67 -3.28
N PHE A 23 -2.21 31.55 -2.29
CA PHE A 23 -3.31 31.93 -1.41
C PHE A 23 -4.42 32.63 -2.17
N THR A 24 -4.10 33.57 -3.06
CA THR A 24 -5.10 34.27 -3.88
C THR A 24 -5.94 33.30 -4.70
N ARG A 25 -5.32 32.30 -5.33
CA ARG A 25 -6.03 31.30 -6.14
C ARG A 25 -6.88 30.33 -5.31
N ASN A 26 -6.42 29.98 -4.10
CA ASN A 26 -7.01 28.90 -3.30
C ASN A 26 -7.76 29.42 -2.07
N TRP A 27 -7.99 30.73 -1.95
CA TRP A 27 -8.52 31.35 -0.72
C TRP A 27 -9.82 30.70 -0.23
N ALA A 28 -10.70 30.31 -1.14
CA ALA A 28 -11.95 29.59 -0.86
C ALA A 28 -11.74 28.29 -0.05
N TYR A 29 -10.57 27.66 -0.13
CA TYR A 29 -10.22 26.40 0.53
C TYR A 29 -9.32 26.56 1.75
N VAL A 30 -8.98 27.80 2.17
CA VAL A 30 -8.09 28.09 3.32
C VAL A 30 -8.90 28.46 4.57
N THR A 31 -10.15 28.01 4.64
CA THR A 31 -11.01 28.17 5.82
C THR A 31 -10.41 27.48 7.03
N SER A 32 -10.44 28.12 8.20
CA SER A 32 -9.86 27.53 9.42
C SER A 32 -10.57 26.22 9.81
N PRO A 33 -9.88 25.26 10.48
CA PRO A 33 -10.51 24.02 10.94
C PRO A 33 -11.77 24.27 11.78
N LYS A 34 -11.76 25.29 12.65
CA LYS A 34 -12.92 25.69 13.47
C LYS A 34 -14.12 26.10 12.63
N GLN A 35 -13.90 26.89 11.58
CA GLN A 35 -14.96 27.31 10.64
C GLN A 35 -15.51 26.13 9.82
N ARG A 36 -14.79 25.01 9.73
CA ARG A 36 -15.26 23.76 9.12
C ARG A 36 -15.92 22.80 10.12
N GLY A 37 -16.06 23.19 11.38
CA GLY A 37 -16.64 22.34 12.43
C GLY A 37 -15.65 21.34 13.06
N TYR A 38 -14.34 21.53 12.89
CA TYR A 38 -13.33 20.71 13.58
C TYR A 38 -12.82 21.40 14.85
N GLU A 39 -12.74 20.65 15.94
CA GLU A 39 -12.16 21.10 17.21
C GLU A 39 -10.62 21.08 17.21
N ILE A 40 -10.01 20.62 16.12
CA ILE A 40 -8.56 20.45 16.00
C ILE A 40 -7.89 21.82 15.82
N THR A 41 -7.14 22.25 16.83
CA THR A 41 -6.40 23.53 16.79
C THR A 41 -4.92 23.37 16.47
N ASN A 42 -4.36 22.17 16.66
CA ASN A 42 -2.92 21.97 16.57
C ASN A 42 -2.54 21.31 15.24
N ILE A 43 -1.74 22.01 14.44
CA ILE A 43 -1.19 21.53 13.16
C ILE A 43 -0.47 20.17 13.34
N GLY A 44 0.19 19.97 14.49
CA GLY A 44 0.90 18.74 14.84
C GLY A 44 0.03 17.48 14.90
N SER A 45 -1.29 17.59 15.13
CA SER A 45 -2.18 16.43 15.14
C SER A 45 -2.30 15.81 13.75
N ILE A 46 -2.39 16.65 12.71
CA ILE A 46 -2.45 16.19 11.33
C ILE A 46 -1.09 15.64 10.90
N GLU A 47 0.00 16.37 11.21
CA GLU A 47 1.34 15.94 10.81
C GLU A 47 1.75 14.60 11.44
N SER A 48 1.49 14.42 12.75
CA SER A 48 1.79 13.17 13.47
C SER A 48 0.97 11.99 12.95
N SER A 49 -0.30 12.20 12.59
CA SER A 49 -1.15 11.16 12.01
C SER A 49 -0.62 10.67 10.66
N HIS A 50 -0.21 11.57 9.76
CA HIS A 50 0.27 11.23 8.42
C HIS A 50 1.59 10.44 8.42
N ARG A 51 2.48 10.68 9.40
CA ARG A 51 3.78 10.00 9.50
C ARG A 51 3.66 8.47 9.57
N ALA A 52 2.65 7.96 10.27
CA ALA A 52 2.41 6.52 10.40
C ALA A 52 2.22 5.85 9.03
N TYR A 53 1.45 6.49 8.15
CA TYR A 53 1.22 6.04 6.78
C TYR A 53 2.48 6.17 5.93
N THR A 54 3.14 7.32 5.98
CA THR A 54 4.33 7.58 5.15
C THR A 54 5.47 6.61 5.47
N TYR A 55 5.77 6.38 6.75
CA TYR A 55 6.88 5.51 7.14
C TYR A 55 6.66 4.06 6.71
N ARG A 56 5.40 3.60 6.72
CA ARG A 56 5.09 2.21 6.35
C ARG A 56 4.96 2.02 4.84
N MET A 57 4.50 3.04 4.12
CA MET A 57 4.15 2.90 2.70
C MET A 57 5.19 3.49 1.73
N LYS A 58 5.88 4.58 2.09
CA LYS A 58 6.82 5.28 1.20
C LYS A 58 8.23 4.70 1.30
N LYS A 59 8.96 4.66 0.17
CA LYS A 59 10.40 4.34 0.08
C LYS A 59 10.83 2.96 0.63
N GLN A 60 9.92 1.98 0.70
CA GLN A 60 10.24 0.63 1.16
C GLN A 60 10.61 -0.35 0.03
N GLY A 61 10.81 0.12 -1.21
CA GLY A 61 11.04 -0.75 -2.38
C GLY A 61 9.88 -1.69 -2.71
N LYS A 62 8.72 -1.51 -2.08
CA LYS A 62 7.51 -2.30 -2.28
C LYS A 62 6.56 -1.57 -3.23
N ALA A 63 6.12 -2.26 -4.29
CA ALA A 63 4.99 -1.84 -5.08
C ALA A 63 3.70 -2.43 -4.47
N TRP A 64 2.69 -1.59 -4.26
CA TRP A 64 1.41 -2.02 -3.72
C TRP A 64 0.38 -2.09 -4.84
N THR A 65 -0.35 -3.20 -4.95
CA THR A 65 -1.60 -3.21 -5.71
C THR A 65 -2.63 -2.34 -4.99
N LEU A 66 -3.65 -1.82 -5.69
CA LEU A 66 -4.69 -0.98 -5.06
C LEU A 66 -5.35 -1.68 -3.87
N LYS A 67 -5.63 -2.98 -4.00
CA LYS A 67 -6.18 -3.82 -2.91
C LYS A 67 -5.20 -3.93 -1.74
N GLY A 68 -3.92 -4.17 -2.02
CA GLY A 68 -2.88 -4.27 -1.00
C GLY A 68 -2.65 -2.95 -0.26
N ALA A 69 -2.67 -1.83 -0.98
CA ALA A 69 -2.57 -0.49 -0.41
C ALA A 69 -3.74 -0.20 0.53
N LYS A 70 -4.98 -0.48 0.11
CA LYS A 70 -6.18 -0.32 0.95
C LYS A 70 -6.13 -1.18 2.21
N ALA A 71 -5.77 -2.45 2.08
CA ALA A 71 -5.63 -3.35 3.25
C ALA A 71 -4.56 -2.86 4.23
N MET A 72 -3.43 -2.37 3.73
CA MET A 72 -2.38 -1.80 4.57
C MET A 72 -2.81 -0.51 5.27
N LEU A 73 -3.56 0.37 4.58
CA LEU A 73 -4.12 1.58 5.19
C LEU A 73 -5.04 1.21 6.36
N SER A 74 -5.95 0.26 6.16
CA SER A 74 -6.85 -0.22 7.21
C SER A 74 -6.10 -0.81 8.41
N LEU A 75 -5.00 -1.54 8.18
CA LEU A 75 -4.16 -2.05 9.26
C LEU A 75 -3.46 -0.94 10.05
N ILE A 76 -2.96 0.10 9.37
CA ILE A 76 -2.31 1.24 10.02
C ILE A 76 -3.32 2.04 10.83
N GLU A 77 -4.52 2.25 10.28
CA GLU A 77 -5.64 2.94 10.93
C GLU A 77 -6.10 2.19 12.18
N ALA A 78 -6.40 0.89 12.07
CA ALA A 78 -6.81 0.06 13.19
C ALA A 78 -5.74 0.05 14.30
N ARG A 79 -4.45 0.00 13.93
CA ARG A 79 -3.35 0.11 14.89
C ARG A 79 -3.26 1.48 15.54
N LYS A 80 -3.54 2.56 14.81
CA LYS A 80 -3.46 3.94 15.33
C LYS A 80 -4.59 4.27 16.29
N ASN A 81 -5.74 3.61 16.12
CA ASN A 81 -6.91 3.76 16.95
C ASN A 81 -6.99 2.68 18.06
N ASP A 82 -5.94 1.86 18.24
CA ASP A 82 -5.91 0.71 19.17
C ASP A 82 -7.05 -0.32 18.99
N GLN A 83 -7.59 -0.41 17.77
CA GLN A 83 -8.68 -1.31 17.36
C GLN A 83 -8.18 -2.51 16.54
N LEU A 84 -6.87 -2.76 16.52
CA LEU A 84 -6.27 -3.77 15.66
C LEU A 84 -6.72 -5.19 16.04
N GLU A 85 -6.79 -5.49 17.34
CA GLU A 85 -7.19 -6.82 17.84
C GLU A 85 -8.64 -7.12 17.44
N GLU A 86 -9.56 -6.19 17.67
CA GLU A 86 -10.96 -6.31 17.27
C GLU A 86 -11.12 -6.52 15.76
N ALA A 87 -10.39 -5.75 14.95
CA ALA A 87 -10.41 -5.87 13.50
C ALA A 87 -9.88 -7.23 13.00
N LEU A 88 -8.83 -7.76 13.65
CA LEU A 88 -8.27 -9.07 13.34
C LEU A 88 -9.23 -10.18 13.78
N GLU A 89 -9.80 -10.11 14.98
CA GLU A 89 -10.79 -11.08 15.43
C GLU A 89 -12.01 -11.14 14.51
N ASN A 90 -12.52 -9.99 14.08
CA ASN A 90 -13.66 -9.93 13.16
C ASN A 90 -13.32 -10.51 11.79
N SER A 91 -12.13 -10.25 11.26
CA SER A 91 -11.70 -10.82 9.98
C SER A 91 -11.43 -12.33 10.08
N LEU A 92 -10.85 -12.80 11.19
CA LEU A 92 -10.70 -14.23 11.47
C LEU A 92 -12.07 -14.91 11.60
N LYS A 93 -13.02 -14.33 12.33
CA LYS A 93 -14.41 -14.82 12.45
C LYS A 93 -15.11 -14.94 11.10
N GLN A 94 -14.82 -14.04 10.15
CA GLN A 94 -15.35 -14.12 8.78
C GLN A 94 -14.71 -15.24 7.97
N LEU A 95 -13.43 -15.55 8.21
CA LEU A 95 -12.71 -16.66 7.55
C LEU A 95 -13.03 -18.02 8.16
N THR A 96 -13.33 -18.07 9.47
CA THR A 96 -13.71 -19.30 10.20
C THR A 96 -15.20 -19.59 10.17
N LYS A 97 -16.03 -18.76 9.50
CA LYS A 97 -17.34 -19.21 9.02
C LYS A 97 -17.12 -20.32 7.99
N VAL A 98 -16.88 -21.53 8.50
CA VAL A 98 -17.20 -22.77 7.81
C VAL A 98 -18.65 -22.60 7.37
N PRO A 99 -19.01 -22.83 6.09
CA PRO A 99 -20.41 -22.84 5.73
C PRO A 99 -21.09 -23.81 6.68
N GLU A 100 -22.05 -23.33 7.46
CA GLU A 100 -22.90 -24.20 8.27
C GLU A 100 -23.54 -25.16 7.27
N LEU A 101 -22.98 -26.36 7.13
CA LEU A 101 -23.63 -27.42 6.40
C LEU A 101 -24.92 -27.63 7.17
N SER A 102 -26.05 -27.25 6.57
CA SER A 102 -27.39 -27.65 7.01
C SER A 102 -27.31 -29.10 7.47
N GLU A 103 -27.81 -29.41 8.66
CA GLU A 103 -27.76 -30.75 9.24
C GLU A 103 -28.33 -31.82 8.29
N GLU A 104 -29.20 -31.40 7.36
CA GLU A 104 -29.74 -32.20 6.26
C GLU A 104 -28.65 -32.70 5.30
N ALA A 105 -27.68 -31.85 4.96
CA ALA A 105 -26.56 -32.20 4.08
C ALA A 105 -25.53 -33.09 4.78
N ALA A 106 -25.36 -33.00 6.11
CA ALA A 106 -24.45 -33.86 6.86
C ALA A 106 -24.91 -35.33 6.85
N SER A 107 -26.22 -35.58 6.82
CA SER A 107 -26.79 -36.93 6.75
C SER A 107 -26.62 -37.62 5.39
N MET A 108 -26.46 -36.84 4.32
CA MET A 108 -26.37 -37.35 2.95
C MET A 108 -24.93 -37.66 2.50
N VAL A 109 -23.93 -37.10 3.19
CA VAL A 109 -22.52 -37.32 2.84
C VAL A 109 -21.96 -38.43 3.72
N THR A 110 -22.10 -39.68 3.26
CA THR A 110 -21.28 -40.79 3.78
C THR A 110 -19.84 -40.57 3.32
N ILE A 111 -19.09 -39.72 4.05
CA ILE A 111 -17.68 -39.46 3.77
C ILE A 111 -16.91 -40.74 4.08
N LYS A 112 -16.52 -41.47 3.03
CA LYS A 112 -15.55 -42.57 3.18
C LYS A 112 -14.21 -41.93 3.53
N VAL A 113 -13.88 -41.90 4.82
CA VAL A 113 -12.65 -41.32 5.41
C VAL A 113 -11.39 -41.75 4.65
N ARG A 114 -11.38 -42.97 4.07
CA ARG A 114 -10.31 -43.50 3.23
C ARG A 114 -9.98 -42.65 1.99
N ASP A 115 -10.97 -41.99 1.39
CA ASP A 115 -10.77 -41.20 0.16
C ASP A 115 -10.19 -39.81 0.48
N PHE A 116 -10.45 -39.28 1.68
CA PHE A 116 -9.81 -38.07 2.20
C PHE A 116 -8.38 -38.30 2.70
N LEU A 117 -8.10 -39.49 3.24
CA LEU A 117 -6.76 -39.87 3.69
C LEU A 117 -5.85 -40.38 2.56
N LYS A 118 -6.32 -40.39 1.30
CA LYS A 118 -5.45 -40.65 0.16
C LYS A 118 -4.43 -39.53 0.05
N VAL A 119 -3.22 -39.81 0.50
CA VAL A 119 -2.03 -39.00 0.22
C VAL A 119 -1.92 -38.92 -1.30
N THR A 120 -2.32 -37.78 -1.85
CA THR A 120 -2.14 -37.53 -3.28
C THR A 120 -0.63 -37.44 -3.52
N PRO A 121 -0.08 -38.15 -4.52
CA PRO A 121 1.34 -38.03 -4.83
C PRO A 121 1.67 -36.55 -5.07
N PRO A 122 2.77 -36.04 -4.47
CA PRO A 122 3.13 -34.64 -4.60
C PRO A 122 3.26 -34.28 -6.10
N ARG A 123 2.65 -33.17 -6.51
CA ARG A 123 2.88 -32.64 -7.87
C ARG A 123 4.38 -32.41 -8.03
N SER A 124 4.96 -32.89 -9.12
CA SER A 124 6.36 -32.60 -9.44
C SER A 124 6.56 -31.08 -9.48
N SER A 125 7.49 -30.57 -8.68
CA SER A 125 7.88 -29.17 -8.77
C SER A 125 8.63 -28.95 -10.08
N GLN A 126 8.26 -27.92 -10.83
CA GLN A 126 9.14 -27.44 -11.90
C GLN A 126 10.31 -26.73 -11.22
N GLY A 127 11.46 -27.42 -11.14
CA GLY A 127 12.66 -26.91 -10.46
C GLY A 127 13.34 -25.73 -11.16
N ALA A 128 13.03 -25.50 -12.44
CA ALA A 128 13.53 -24.36 -13.20
C ALA A 128 12.45 -23.88 -14.17
N VAL A 129 12.12 -22.59 -14.10
CA VAL A 129 11.30 -21.93 -15.11
C VAL A 129 12.24 -21.51 -16.24
N ASN A 130 12.05 -22.06 -17.43
CA ASN A 130 12.80 -21.62 -18.61
C ASN A 130 12.35 -20.20 -18.96
N GLY A 131 13.24 -19.23 -18.77
CA GLY A 131 13.04 -17.84 -19.16
C GLY A 131 14.09 -17.41 -20.17
N SER A 132 13.68 -16.69 -21.21
CA SER A 132 14.57 -16.06 -22.17
C SER A 132 14.69 -14.56 -21.89
N ILE A 133 15.91 -14.04 -21.84
CA ILE A 133 16.13 -12.59 -21.79
C ILE A 133 16.09 -12.07 -23.24
N PRO A 134 15.16 -11.16 -23.60
CA PRO A 134 15.14 -10.56 -24.93
C PRO A 134 16.40 -9.70 -25.13
N LEU A 135 17.06 -9.86 -26.28
CA LEU A 135 18.21 -9.03 -26.65
C LEU A 135 17.70 -7.71 -27.23
N ASP A 136 17.76 -6.64 -26.44
CA ASP A 136 17.41 -5.28 -26.88
C ASP A 136 18.66 -4.47 -27.29
N ALA A 137 19.61 -5.15 -27.95
CA ALA A 137 20.91 -4.62 -28.33
C ALA A 137 21.48 -5.34 -29.57
N PRO A 138 22.49 -4.79 -30.26
CA PRO A 138 23.16 -5.48 -31.36
C PRO A 138 23.80 -6.80 -30.91
N THR A 139 23.81 -7.81 -31.78
CA THR A 139 24.44 -9.13 -31.51
C THR A 139 25.94 -9.05 -31.22
N SER A 140 26.60 -7.97 -31.66
CA SER A 140 28.00 -7.67 -31.37
C SER A 140 28.25 -7.13 -29.96
N SER A 141 27.21 -6.72 -29.23
CA SER A 141 27.31 -6.20 -27.85
C SER A 141 27.77 -7.28 -26.86
N PRO A 142 28.28 -6.89 -25.68
CA PRO A 142 28.62 -7.85 -24.62
C PRO A 142 27.44 -8.78 -24.27
N MET A 143 26.21 -8.25 -24.23
CA MET A 143 24.99 -9.04 -24.03
C MET A 143 24.70 -9.99 -25.18
N GLY A 144 24.90 -9.56 -26.42
CA GLY A 144 24.72 -10.41 -27.61
C GLY A 144 25.69 -11.59 -27.64
N ARG A 145 26.97 -11.36 -27.29
CA ARG A 145 27.98 -12.42 -27.17
C ARG A 145 27.68 -13.39 -26.04
N MET A 146 27.18 -12.89 -24.91
CA MET A 146 26.77 -13.71 -23.78
C MET A 146 25.61 -14.64 -24.16
N ILE A 147 24.56 -14.13 -24.79
CA ILE A 147 23.43 -14.97 -25.24
C ILE A 147 23.88 -16.05 -26.23
N LYS A 148 24.79 -15.71 -27.15
CA LYS A 148 25.40 -16.68 -28.08
C LYS A 148 26.18 -17.79 -27.37
N ALA A 149 26.80 -17.52 -26.23
CA ALA A 149 27.50 -18.53 -25.44
C ALA A 149 26.53 -19.49 -24.70
N PHE A 150 25.31 -19.04 -24.40
CA PHE A 150 24.28 -19.84 -23.74
C PHE A 150 23.36 -20.58 -24.72
N SER A 151 23.42 -20.31 -26.02
CA SER A 151 22.55 -20.92 -27.04
C SER A 151 23.12 -22.20 -27.67
N HIS A 152 23.87 -23.00 -26.90
CA HIS A 152 24.59 -24.18 -27.39
C HIS A 152 23.85 -25.49 -27.17
#